data_AF-A0A2V9MLH0-F1
#
_entry.id   AF-A0A2V9MLH0-F1
#
_cell.length_a   1.000
_cell.length_b   1.000
_cell.length_c   1.000
_cell.angle_alpha   90.00
_cell.angle_beta   90.00
_cell.angle_gamma   90.00
#
_symmetry.space_group_name_H-M   'P 1'
#
loop_
_entity.id
_entity.type
_entity.pdbx_description
1 polymer ?
#
loop_
_entity_poly.entity_id
_entity_poly.type
_entity_poly.pdbx_seq_one_letter_code
_entity_poly.pdbx_strand_id
1 'polypeptide(L)' 'MSLRKCDLCDQIRKCVEKEIEGRLYEICLDCWSPLERKLTGKGRPKDKGQIEVYLPPPPDDKEEDEEPFPGKPPKIW' A
#
# COMPACT_ATOMS: atom_id res chain seq x y z
N MET A 1 2.52 -18.90 23.29
CA MET A 1 1.24 -19.41 22.74
C MET A 1 0.19 -19.32 23.83
N SER A 2 -0.76 -18.41 23.66
CA SER A 2 -1.86 -18.20 24.61
C SER A 2 -3.10 -18.98 24.17
N LEU A 3 -3.93 -19.40 25.12
CA LEU A 3 -5.23 -19.97 24.82
C LEU A 3 -6.21 -18.83 24.52
N ARG A 4 -6.72 -18.77 23.30
CA ARG A 4 -7.70 -17.77 22.85
C ARG A 4 -8.84 -18.46 22.13
N LYS A 5 -9.98 -17.77 22.02
CA LYS A 5 -11.11 -18.24 21.23
C LYS A 5 -10.74 -18.14 19.75
N CYS A 6 -10.85 -19.24 19.01
CA CYS A 6 -10.58 -19.27 17.58
C CYS A 6 -11.72 -18.59 16.81
N ASP A 7 -11.41 -17.68 15.90
CA ASP A 7 -12.41 -16.97 15.09
C ASP A 7 -13.10 -17.86 14.04
N LEU A 8 -12.55 -19.04 13.76
CA LEU A 8 -13.10 -19.97 12.76
C LEU A 8 -13.97 -21.09 13.33
N CYS A 9 -13.64 -21.59 14.52
CA CYS A 9 -14.36 -22.70 15.14
C CYS A 9 -14.95 -22.39 16.52
N ASP A 10 -14.79 -21.15 16.98
CA ASP A 10 -15.29 -20.64 18.27
C ASP A 10 -14.79 -21.36 19.53
N GLN A 11 -13.83 -22.28 19.40
CA GLN A 11 -13.27 -23.03 20.51
C GLN A 11 -12.07 -22.31 21.14
N ILE A 12 -11.91 -22.43 22.45
CA ILE A 12 -10.72 -21.96 23.17
C ILE A 12 -9.60 -22.97 22.91
N ARG A 13 -8.62 -22.58 22.10
CA ARG A 13 -7.45 -23.42 21.74
C ARG A 13 -6.18 -22.59 21.73
N LYS A 14 -5.05 -23.26 21.49
CA LYS A 14 -3.79 -22.57 21.17
C LYS A 14 -3.93 -21.99 19.77
N CYS A 15 -4.21 -20.69 19.72
CA CYS A 15 -4.36 -19.92 18.49
C CYS A 15 -3.09 -19.12 18.20
N VAL A 16 -2.92 -18.77 16.93
CA VAL A 16 -1.86 -17.87 16.45
C VAL A 16 -2.53 -16.72 15.72
N GLU A 17 -2.04 -15.51 15.95
CA GLU A 17 -2.51 -14.32 15.26
C GLU A 17 -2.10 -14.35 13.78
N LYS A 18 -3.05 -14.07 12.90
CA LYS A 18 -2.87 -14.01 11.45
C LYS A 18 -3.46 -12.72 10.90
N GLU A 19 -2.69 -12.01 10.09
CA GLU A 19 -3.16 -10.84 9.36
C GLU A 19 -3.68 -11.24 7.98
N ILE A 20 -4.94 -10.91 7.69
CA ILE A 20 -5.60 -11.17 6.40
C ILE A 20 -6.39 -9.91 6.04
N GLU A 21 -6.13 -9.34 4.86
CA GLU A 21 -6.80 -8.11 4.39
C GLU A 21 -6.78 -6.95 5.41
N GLY A 22 -5.65 -6.78 6.11
CA GLY A 22 -5.47 -5.72 7.12
C GLY A 22 -6.23 -5.95 8.43
N ARG A 23 -6.76 -7.16 8.66
CA ARG A 23 -7.43 -7.55 9.89
C ARG A 23 -6.67 -8.67 10.59
N LEU A 24 -6.60 -8.61 11.92
CA LEU A 24 -5.97 -9.63 12.76
C LEU A 24 -7.02 -10.64 13.23
N TYR A 25 -6.68 -11.92 13.10
CA TYR A 25 -7.52 -13.05 13.48
C TYR A 25 -6.77 -14.02 14.37
N GLU A 26 -7.45 -14.59 15.36
CA GLU A 26 -6.99 -15.68 16.21
C GLU A 26 -7.40 -17.01 15.60
N ILE A 27 -6.45 -17.73 15.00
CA ILE A 27 -6.75 -18.98 14.30
C ILE A 27 -5.92 -20.13 14.88
N CYS A 28 -6.58 -21.22 15.25
CA CYS A 28 -5.91 -22.43 15.69
C CYS A 28 -5.28 -23.20 14.51
N LEU A 29 -4.24 -23.99 14.78
CA LEU A 29 -3.52 -24.75 13.75
C LEU A 29 -4.45 -25.69 12.96
N ASP A 30 -5.39 -26.35 13.63
CA ASP A 30 -6.34 -27.27 12.98
C ASP A 30 -7.20 -26.58 11.92
N CYS A 31 -7.57 -25.31 12.15
CA CYS A 31 -8.32 -24.52 11.17
C CYS A 31 -7.40 -23.89 10.13
N TRP A 32 -6.17 -23.49 10.50
CA TRP A 32 -5.23 -22.85 9.58
C TRP A 32 -4.63 -23.82 8.55
N SER A 33 -4.19 -25.00 8.97
CA SER A 33 -3.53 -25.98 8.09
C SER A 33 -4.29 -26.35 6.82
N PRO A 34 -5.61 -26.61 6.84
CA PRO A 34 -6.35 -26.89 5.59
C PRO A 34 -6.43 -25.67 4.67
N LEU A 35 -6.50 -24.45 5.22
CA LEU A 35 -6.50 -23.21 4.44
C LEU A 35 -5.12 -22.99 3.78
N GLU A 36 -4.05 -23.13 4.56
CA GLU A 36 -2.68 -23.01 4.07
C GLU A 36 -2.39 -23.99 2.93
N ARG A 37 -2.79 -25.25 3.07
CA ARG A 37 -2.68 -26.25 1.99
C ARG A 37 -3.45 -25.86 0.72
N LYS A 38 -4.65 -25.29 0.87
CA LYS A 38 -5.47 -24.85 -0.27
C LYS A 38 -4.88 -23.63 -0.99
N LEU A 39 -4.18 -22.78 -0.26
CA LEU A 39 -3.54 -21.55 -0.74
C LEU A 39 -2.10 -21.77 -1.19
N THR A 40 -1.49 -22.92 -0.86
CA THR A 40 -0.13 -23.26 -1.28
C THR A 40 -0.03 -23.24 -2.81
N GLY A 41 0.92 -22.47 -3.34
CA GLY A 41 1.10 -22.29 -4.79
C GLY A 41 0.05 -21.40 -5.46
N LYS A 42 -0.89 -20.83 -4.68
CA LYS A 42 -1.87 -19.84 -5.15
C LYS A 42 -1.53 -18.46 -4.58
N GLY A 43 -1.91 -17.42 -5.31
CA GLY A 43 -1.64 -16.04 -4.94
C GLY A 43 -0.54 -15.42 -5.79
N ARG A 44 -0.38 -14.10 -5.66
CA ARG A 44 0.66 -13.35 -6.35
C ARG A 44 1.94 -13.43 -5.51
N PRO A 45 3.13 -13.58 -6.13
CA PRO A 45 4.36 -13.45 -5.38
C PRO A 45 4.36 -12.08 -4.70
N LYS A 46 4.77 -12.04 -3.43
CA LYS A 46 5.11 -10.82 -2.68
C LYS A 46 6.41 -10.22 -3.24
N ASP A 47 6.59 -10.24 -4.56
CA ASP A 47 7.59 -9.40 -5.18
C ASP A 47 7.23 -7.99 -4.76
N LYS A 48 8.17 -7.38 -4.05
CA LYS A 48 8.13 -6.02 -3.53
C LYS A 48 8.22 -5.05 -4.71
N GLY A 49 7.29 -5.18 -5.65
CA GLY A 49 7.06 -4.24 -6.73
C GLY A 49 6.52 -2.99 -6.07
N GLN A 50 7.45 -2.10 -5.70
CA GLN A 50 7.26 -0.67 -5.70
C GLN A 50 6.18 -0.35 -6.75
N ILE A 51 5.00 0.07 -6.29
CA ILE A 51 4.06 0.74 -7.16
C ILE A 51 4.75 2.07 -7.43
N GLU A 52 5.61 2.13 -8.44
CA GLU A 52 6.13 3.39 -8.96
C GLU A 52 4.95 4.12 -9.58
N VAL A 53 4.26 4.91 -8.76
CA VAL A 53 3.34 5.93 -9.23
C VAL A 53 4.23 6.98 -9.89
N TYR A 54 4.37 6.92 -11.22
CA TYR A 54 5.06 7.94 -11.97
C TYR A 54 4.19 9.20 -11.96
N LEU A 55 4.44 10.07 -10.97
CA LEU A 55 3.83 11.39 -10.95
C LEU A 55 4.57 12.23 -11.98
N PRO A 56 3.88 12.81 -12.98
CA PRO A 56 4.54 13.74 -13.90
C PRO A 56 5.20 14.86 -13.09
N PRO A 57 6.37 15.36 -13.52
CA PRO A 57 7.01 16.47 -12.85
C PRO A 57 6.03 17.64 -12.80
N PRO A 58 5.99 18.40 -11.68
CA PRO A 58 5.21 19.62 -11.63
C PRO A 58 5.63 20.52 -12.81
N PRO A 59 4.70 21.26 -13.43
CA PRO A 59 5.07 22.24 -14.43
C PRO A 59 6.13 23.17 -13.84
N ASP A 60 7.20 23.42 -14.58
CA ASP A 60 8.19 24.41 -14.23
C ASP A 60 7.47 25.76 -14.17
N ASP A 61 7.28 26.32 -12.98
CA ASP A 61 6.98 27.74 -12.78
C ASP A 61 8.26 28.53 -13.10
N LYS A 62 8.74 28.44 -14.34
CA LYS A 62 9.69 29.42 -14.87
C LYS A 62 8.84 30.64 -15.16
N GLU A 63 8.82 31.57 -14.21
CA GLU A 63 8.67 32.98 -14.54
C GLU A 63 9.69 33.24 -15.65
N GLU A 64 9.21 33.30 -16.88
CA GLU A 64 9.92 33.94 -17.98
C GLU A 64 10.09 35.39 -17.52
N ASP A 65 11.22 35.68 -16.89
CA ASP A 65 11.78 37.02 -16.85
C ASP A 65 12.10 37.35 -18.32
N GLU A 66 11.06 37.74 -19.07
CA GLU A 66 11.18 38.29 -20.40
C GLU A 66 12.06 39.54 -20.27
N GLU A 67 13.34 39.38 -20.59
CA GLU A 67 14.25 40.50 -20.79
C GLU A 67 13.51 41.57 -21.62
N PRO A 68 13.33 42.81 -21.10
CA PRO A 68 12.52 43.78 -21.79
C PRO A 68 13.14 44.08 -23.16
N PHE A 69 12.39 43.74 -24.22
CA PHE A 69 12.77 43.96 -25.62
C PHE A 69 13.42 45.34 -25.82
N PRO A 70 14.58 45.44 -26.49
CA PRO A 70 15.22 46.72 -26.71
C PRO A 70 14.40 47.48 -27.76
N GLY A 71 13.72 48.55 -27.33
CA GLY A 71 13.23 49.56 -28.28
C GLY A 71 11.78 50.03 -28.16
N LYS A 72 11.07 49.84 -27.04
CA LYS A 72 9.81 50.58 -26.84
C LYS A 72 10.06 51.84 -25.99
N PRO A 73 9.77 53.05 -26.52
CA PRO A 73 9.84 54.27 -25.72
C PRO A 73 8.74 54.26 -24.65
N PRO A 74 9.03 54.69 -23.41
CA PRO A 74 8.05 54.70 -22.34
C PRO A 74 6.95 55.73 -22.62
N LYS A 75 5.70 55.32 -22.40
CA LYS A 75 4.52 56.18 -22.51
C LYS A 75 4.13 56.61 -21.11
N ILE A 76 4.42 57.87 -20.75
CA ILE A 76 4.00 58.48 -19.49
C ILE A 76 2.77 59.33 -19.81
N TRP A 77 1.64 59.02 -19.17
CA TRP A 77 0.48 59.91 -19.03
C TRP A 77 0.42 60.36 -17.58
#